data_AF-A0A328RGB5-F1
#
_entry.id   AF-A0A328RGB5-F1
#
_cell.length_a   1.000
_cell.length_b   1.000
_cell.length_c   1.000
_cell.angle_alpha   90.00
_cell.angle_beta   90.00
_cell.angle_gamma   90.00
#
_symmetry.space_group_name_H-M   'P 1'
#
loop_
_entity.id
_entity.type
_entity.pdbx_description
1 polymer ?
#
loop_
_entity_poly.entity_id
_entity_poly.type
_entity_poly.pdbx_seq_one_letter_code
_entity_poly.pdbx_strand_id
1 'polypeptide(L)'
;MDIFKSIVLICYNRADKTEATIKCLRKSYKINEYQLVVVRQEGDDEDCSKVKCLIDDIDWIPVHHLTTSYSNNETICQKVNANTFKGINYAFEDCKSTMVFLIEDDILVGYDSLQFVEVMIERYDKDPFFRAVNGFSREAYSKDNLFKYGKFQFGIGKGVGFSRKKWFSFFKNRWPMGNTSFYDCVLETAIKMGYVIMPYCSRTCDIGWGGKALNSPNNKTDVFVKNEASWVKDEQFKLQDYVYDKDLPFNFREDCKPFRWYSVLLYVLFRFKRKFLHIKNKFL
;
A
#
# COMPACT_ATOMS: atom_id res chain seq x y z
N MET A 1 -12.39 -19.86 -15.68
CA MET A 1 -11.19 -19.02 -15.75
C MET A 1 -10.83 -18.76 -14.32
N ASP A 2 -9.69 -19.28 -13.86
CA ASP A 2 -9.32 -19.22 -12.45
C ASP A 2 -9.13 -17.75 -12.04
N ILE A 3 -9.65 -17.41 -10.87
CA ILE A 3 -9.55 -16.07 -10.31
C ILE A 3 -8.22 -16.01 -9.56
N PHE A 4 -7.22 -15.37 -10.16
CA PHE A 4 -5.93 -15.19 -9.52
C PHE A 4 -5.88 -13.91 -8.68
N LYS A 5 -5.29 -13.99 -7.49
CA LYS A 5 -4.99 -12.85 -6.61
C LYS A 5 -3.48 -12.78 -6.43
N SER A 6 -2.89 -11.58 -6.47
CA SER A 6 -1.44 -11.43 -6.30
C SER A 6 -1.09 -10.60 -5.08
N ILE A 7 -0.06 -11.02 -4.35
CA ILE A 7 0.73 -10.14 -3.50
C ILE A 7 1.91 -9.65 -4.33
N VAL A 8 2.19 -8.35 -4.31
CA VAL A 8 3.39 -7.78 -4.92
C VAL A 8 4.33 -7.39 -3.80
N LEU A 9 5.48 -8.04 -3.72
CA LEU A 9 6.53 -7.76 -2.73
C LEU A 9 7.69 -7.03 -3.41
N ILE A 10 7.99 -5.82 -2.97
CA ILE A 10 9.16 -5.05 -3.42
C ILE A 10 10.28 -5.24 -2.39
N CYS A 11 11.45 -5.69 -2.82
CA CYS A 11 12.60 -5.94 -1.94
C CYS A 11 13.92 -5.47 -2.54
N TYR A 12 14.87 -5.11 -1.66
CA TYR A 12 16.22 -4.72 -2.05
C TYR A 12 17.29 -5.33 -1.14
N ASN A 13 17.76 -4.59 -0.12
CA ASN A 13 18.96 -4.95 0.65
C ASN A 13 18.76 -4.86 2.18
N ARG A 14 17.59 -5.29 2.66
CA ARG A 14 17.25 -5.36 4.09
C ARG A 14 16.83 -6.78 4.46
N ALA A 15 17.80 -7.66 4.62
CA ALA A 15 17.57 -9.10 4.80
C ALA A 15 16.72 -9.41 6.04
N ASP A 16 17.02 -8.75 7.17
CA ASP A 16 16.29 -8.91 8.44
C ASP A 16 14.80 -8.53 8.32
N LYS A 17 14.53 -7.39 7.65
CA LYS A 17 13.17 -6.91 7.41
C LYS A 17 12.43 -7.84 6.44
N THR A 18 13.11 -8.22 5.35
CA THR A 18 12.56 -9.14 4.35
C THR A 18 12.16 -10.46 5.00
N GLU A 19 13.03 -11.03 5.83
CA GLU A 19 12.75 -12.27 6.55
C GLU A 19 11.51 -12.12 7.46
N ALA A 20 11.43 -11.04 8.24
CA ALA A 20 10.29 -10.78 9.11
C ALA A 20 8.96 -10.63 8.32
N THR A 21 9.01 -9.92 7.19
CA THR A 21 7.88 -9.73 6.26
C THR A 21 7.41 -11.06 5.68
N ILE A 22 8.33 -11.89 5.18
CA ILE A 22 8.02 -13.23 4.64
C ILE A 22 7.41 -14.13 5.72
N LYS A 23 7.97 -14.12 6.94
CA LYS A 23 7.45 -14.90 8.07
C LYS A 23 6.02 -14.51 8.44
N CYS A 24 5.70 -13.22 8.47
CA CYS A 24 4.33 -12.75 8.72
C CYS A 24 3.40 -13.12 7.57
N LEU A 25 3.85 -12.92 6.32
CA LEU A 25 3.06 -13.23 5.13
C LEU A 25 2.65 -14.71 5.07
N ARG A 26 3.58 -15.62 5.40
CA ARG A 26 3.32 -17.07 5.44
C ARG A 26 2.20 -17.46 6.43
N LYS A 27 1.99 -16.66 7.48
CA LYS A 27 0.96 -16.90 8.49
C LYS A 27 -0.39 -16.23 8.16
N SER A 28 -0.44 -15.37 7.15
CA SER A 28 -1.66 -14.64 6.81
C SER A 28 -2.79 -15.59 6.41
N TYR A 29 -3.99 -15.32 6.92
CA TYR A 29 -5.20 -16.03 6.51
C TYR A 29 -5.42 -15.85 4.99
N LYS A 30 -5.84 -16.95 4.33
CA LYS A 30 -5.99 -17.08 2.86
C LYS A 30 -4.71 -17.00 2.03
N ILE A 31 -3.52 -17.10 2.63
CA ILE A 31 -2.27 -17.01 1.85
C ILE A 31 -2.20 -18.00 0.67
N ASN A 32 -2.82 -19.17 0.79
CA ASN A 32 -2.91 -20.21 -0.24
C ASN A 32 -3.83 -19.85 -1.44
N GLU A 33 -4.62 -18.78 -1.37
CA GLU A 33 -5.42 -18.27 -2.48
C GLU A 33 -4.68 -17.24 -3.34
N TYR A 34 -3.43 -16.93 -2.98
CA TYR A 34 -2.62 -15.93 -3.63
C TYR A 34 -1.43 -16.58 -4.34
N GLN A 35 -0.88 -15.82 -5.28
CA GLN A 35 0.49 -16.00 -5.77
C GLN A 35 1.33 -14.78 -5.37
N LEU A 36 2.64 -14.95 -5.30
CA LEU A 36 3.58 -13.91 -4.95
C LEU A 36 4.33 -13.42 -6.20
N VAL A 37 4.29 -12.12 -6.45
CA VAL A 37 5.13 -11.45 -7.46
C VAL A 37 6.21 -10.69 -6.70
N VAL A 38 7.46 -11.16 -6.79
CA VAL A 38 8.59 -10.52 -6.11
C VAL A 38 9.34 -9.64 -7.10
N VAL A 39 9.42 -8.35 -6.82
CA VAL A 39 10.32 -7.43 -7.52
C VAL A 39 11.55 -7.23 -6.65
N ARG A 40 12.69 -7.76 -7.10
CA ARG A 40 13.97 -7.64 -6.40
C ARG A 40 14.92 -6.77 -7.21
N GLN A 41 15.42 -5.71 -6.58
CA GLN A 41 16.50 -4.92 -7.15
C GLN A 41 17.84 -5.62 -6.92
N GLU A 42 18.69 -5.69 -7.95
CA GLU A 42 20.05 -6.21 -7.84
C GLU A 42 20.96 -5.24 -7.10
N GLY A 43 21.94 -5.82 -6.42
CA GLY A 43 23.03 -5.13 -5.76
C GLY A 43 24.09 -6.15 -5.33
N ASP A 44 25.30 -5.67 -5.11
CA ASP A 44 26.48 -6.51 -4.85
C ASP A 44 26.77 -6.68 -3.35
N ASP A 45 25.94 -6.09 -2.47
CA ASP A 45 26.13 -6.17 -1.03
C ASP A 45 25.65 -7.51 -0.44
N GLU A 46 26.18 -7.86 0.74
CA GLU A 46 25.88 -9.12 1.43
C GLU A 46 24.37 -9.28 1.71
N ASP A 47 23.67 -8.19 2.01
CA ASP A 47 22.23 -8.24 2.28
C ASP A 47 21.43 -8.49 0.99
N CYS A 48 21.85 -7.97 -0.16
CA CYS A 48 21.24 -8.34 -1.44
C CYS A 48 21.31 -9.85 -1.71
N SER A 49 22.44 -10.48 -1.36
CA SER A 49 22.63 -11.93 -1.48
C SER A 49 21.73 -12.69 -0.50
N LYS A 50 21.64 -12.25 0.76
CA LYS A 50 20.73 -12.84 1.76
C LYS A 50 19.27 -12.70 1.38
N VAL A 51 18.84 -11.52 0.88
CA VAL A 51 17.49 -11.30 0.37
C VAL A 51 17.20 -12.25 -0.78
N LYS A 52 18.15 -12.44 -1.71
CA LYS A 52 17.99 -13.42 -2.80
C LYS A 52 17.74 -14.84 -2.25
N CYS A 53 18.56 -15.32 -1.32
CA CYS A 53 18.36 -16.65 -0.72
C CYS A 53 16.98 -16.76 -0.04
N LEU A 54 16.60 -15.78 0.77
CA LEU A 54 15.28 -15.76 1.44
C LEU A 54 14.10 -15.87 0.46
N ILE A 55 14.23 -15.26 -0.72
CA ILE A 55 13.21 -15.29 -1.76
C ILE A 55 13.24 -16.61 -2.55
N ASP A 56 14.41 -17.15 -2.85
CA ASP A 56 14.56 -18.43 -3.55
C ASP A 56 14.06 -19.61 -2.70
N ASP A 57 14.14 -19.50 -1.37
CA ASP A 57 13.69 -20.52 -0.42
C ASP A 57 12.15 -20.54 -0.22
N ILE A 58 11.39 -19.68 -0.90
CA ILE A 58 9.93 -19.66 -0.81
C ILE A 58 9.34 -20.81 -1.63
N ASP A 59 8.82 -21.82 -0.93
CA ASP A 59 8.21 -23.04 -1.50
C ASP A 59 6.72 -23.20 -1.20
N TRP A 60 6.16 -22.34 -0.34
CA TRP A 60 4.81 -22.48 0.22
C TRP A 60 3.72 -21.69 -0.53
N ILE A 61 4.09 -20.93 -1.55
CA ILE A 61 3.19 -20.14 -2.43
C ILE A 61 3.78 -20.09 -3.84
N PRO A 62 2.99 -20.07 -4.93
CA PRO A 62 3.53 -19.84 -6.27
C PRO A 62 4.24 -18.48 -6.35
N VAL A 63 5.50 -18.46 -6.81
CA VAL A 63 6.34 -17.25 -6.87
C VAL A 63 6.71 -16.90 -8.31
N HIS A 64 6.63 -15.61 -8.64
CA HIS A 64 7.13 -15.01 -9.88
C HIS A 64 8.25 -14.03 -9.55
N HIS A 65 9.45 -14.27 -10.06
CA HIS A 65 10.63 -13.46 -9.75
C HIS A 65 10.88 -12.43 -10.85
N LEU A 66 10.90 -11.15 -10.47
CA LEU A 66 11.17 -10.02 -11.34
C LEU A 66 12.40 -9.28 -10.84
N THR A 67 13.52 -9.53 -11.50
CA THR A 67 14.78 -8.84 -11.19
C THR A 67 14.84 -7.48 -11.88
N THR A 68 15.34 -6.46 -11.19
CA THR A 68 15.59 -5.12 -11.76
C THR A 68 16.99 -4.65 -11.45
N SER A 69 17.57 -3.91 -12.39
CA SER A 69 18.84 -3.21 -12.22
C SER A 69 18.67 -1.80 -12.77
N TYR A 70 19.38 -0.85 -12.18
CA TYR A 70 19.24 0.56 -12.47
C TYR A 70 20.61 1.22 -12.53
N SER A 71 20.72 2.28 -13.31
CA SER A 71 21.95 3.06 -13.36
C SER A 71 22.18 3.84 -12.06
N ASN A 72 23.43 4.25 -11.82
CA ASN A 72 23.77 5.09 -10.67
C ASN A 72 23.15 6.50 -10.73
N ASN A 73 22.69 6.94 -11.91
CA ASN A 73 22.09 8.24 -12.12
C ASN A 73 20.60 8.28 -11.76
N GLU A 74 19.96 7.13 -11.54
CA GLU A 74 18.56 7.08 -11.14
C GLU A 74 18.41 7.33 -9.64
N THR A 75 17.51 8.23 -9.30
CA THR A 75 17.15 8.54 -7.92
C THR A 75 16.41 7.37 -7.27
N ILE A 76 16.42 7.32 -5.93
CA ILE A 76 15.69 6.31 -5.16
C ILE A 76 14.20 6.32 -5.50
N CYS A 77 13.59 7.50 -5.64
CA CYS A 77 12.18 7.65 -6.03
C CYS A 77 11.89 7.03 -7.40
N GLN A 78 12.77 7.22 -8.39
CA GLN A 78 12.61 6.63 -9.71
C GLN A 78 12.67 5.10 -9.65
N LYS A 79 13.63 4.54 -8.90
CA LYS A 79 13.79 3.10 -8.71
C LYS A 79 12.56 2.48 -8.03
N VAL A 80 12.08 3.10 -6.95
CA VAL A 80 10.87 2.66 -6.24
C VAL A 80 9.65 2.72 -7.15
N ASN A 81 9.44 3.83 -7.87
CA ASN A 81 8.30 3.99 -8.77
C ASN A 81 8.32 2.94 -9.89
N ALA A 82 9.51 2.65 -10.46
CA ALA A 82 9.68 1.66 -11.52
C ALA A 82 9.49 0.22 -11.02
N ASN A 83 10.07 -0.13 -9.87
CA ASN A 83 9.88 -1.45 -9.24
C ASN A 83 8.41 -1.73 -8.94
N THR A 84 7.74 -0.77 -8.28
CA THR A 84 6.33 -0.89 -7.93
C THR A 84 5.45 -1.00 -9.18
N PHE A 85 5.70 -0.18 -10.21
CA PHE A 85 4.99 -0.30 -11.49
C PHE A 85 5.19 -1.68 -12.12
N LYS A 86 6.45 -2.16 -12.20
CA LYS A 86 6.79 -3.45 -12.82
C LYS A 86 6.04 -4.60 -12.15
N GLY A 87 6.06 -4.67 -10.82
CA GLY A 87 5.38 -5.72 -10.06
C GLY A 87 3.87 -5.70 -10.22
N ILE A 88 3.23 -4.53 -10.08
CA ILE A 88 1.78 -4.39 -10.25
C ILE A 88 1.37 -4.68 -11.69
N ASN A 89 2.10 -4.14 -12.66
CA ASN A 89 1.78 -4.33 -14.06
C ASN A 89 1.94 -5.80 -14.46
N TYR A 90 2.96 -6.51 -13.98
CA TYR A 90 3.12 -7.95 -14.22
C TYR A 90 1.99 -8.77 -13.58
N ALA A 91 1.64 -8.47 -12.32
CA ALA A 91 0.54 -9.12 -11.63
C ALA A 91 -0.79 -9.00 -12.40
N PHE A 92 -1.03 -7.87 -13.06
CA PHE A 92 -2.22 -7.72 -13.89
C PHE A 92 -2.03 -8.25 -15.31
N GLU A 93 -1.01 -7.85 -16.05
CA GLU A 93 -0.89 -8.20 -17.46
C GLU A 93 -0.55 -9.67 -17.67
N ASP A 94 0.35 -10.24 -16.88
CA ASP A 94 0.90 -11.57 -17.10
C ASP A 94 0.15 -12.62 -16.25
N CYS A 95 0.07 -12.37 -14.95
CA CYS A 95 -0.60 -13.24 -13.98
C CYS A 95 -2.15 -13.19 -14.07
N LYS A 96 -2.70 -12.24 -14.84
CA LYS A 96 -4.16 -12.01 -14.99
C LYS A 96 -4.90 -11.83 -13.67
N SER A 97 -4.24 -11.34 -12.63
CA SER A 97 -4.85 -11.20 -11.31
C SER A 97 -6.05 -10.24 -11.34
N THR A 98 -7.04 -10.51 -10.48
CA THR A 98 -8.23 -9.66 -10.32
C THR A 98 -7.97 -8.52 -9.33
N MET A 99 -7.03 -8.71 -8.41
CA MET A 99 -6.56 -7.72 -7.45
C MET A 99 -5.08 -7.91 -7.12
N VAL A 100 -4.48 -6.84 -6.58
CA VAL A 100 -3.15 -6.86 -5.97
C VAL A 100 -3.21 -6.41 -4.53
N PHE A 101 -2.30 -6.92 -3.71
CA PHE A 101 -1.90 -6.32 -2.44
C PHE A 101 -0.40 -6.03 -2.48
N LEU A 102 -0.05 -4.75 -2.53
CA LEU A 102 1.33 -4.26 -2.60
C LEU A 102 1.90 -4.10 -1.20
N ILE A 103 3.02 -4.77 -0.96
CA ILE A 103 3.85 -4.65 0.25
C ILE A 103 5.32 -4.41 -0.11
N GLU A 104 6.05 -3.81 0.81
CA GLU A 104 7.51 -3.69 0.74
C GLU A 104 8.15 -4.68 1.72
N ASP A 105 9.45 -4.88 1.60
CA ASP A 105 10.26 -5.75 2.46
C ASP A 105 10.26 -5.35 3.94
N ASP A 106 9.76 -4.17 4.29
CA ASP A 106 9.62 -3.68 5.66
C ASP A 106 8.16 -3.59 6.16
N ILE A 107 7.24 -4.30 5.53
CA ILE A 107 5.82 -4.33 5.90
C ILE A 107 5.41 -5.68 6.46
N LEU A 108 5.19 -5.72 7.77
CA LEU A 108 4.61 -6.89 8.42
C LEU A 108 3.11 -6.95 8.13
N VAL A 109 2.64 -8.12 7.69
CA VAL A 109 1.24 -8.37 7.33
C VAL A 109 0.53 -9.02 8.50
N GLY A 110 -0.58 -8.43 8.96
CA GLY A 110 -1.43 -9.00 10.00
C GLY A 110 -2.17 -10.26 9.54
N TYR A 111 -2.70 -11.02 10.50
CA TYR A 111 -3.35 -12.31 10.23
C TYR A 111 -4.51 -12.19 9.23
N ASP A 112 -5.37 -11.17 9.34
CA ASP A 112 -6.56 -11.00 8.49
C ASP A 112 -6.37 -10.05 7.29
N SER A 113 -5.15 -9.59 7.01
CA SER A 113 -4.93 -8.46 6.09
C SER A 113 -5.33 -8.75 4.64
N LEU A 114 -5.02 -9.96 4.14
CA LEU A 114 -5.40 -10.38 2.80
C LEU A 114 -6.94 -10.43 2.65
N GLN A 115 -7.60 -11.04 3.62
CA GLN A 115 -9.06 -11.11 3.72
C GLN A 115 -9.70 -9.71 3.79
N PHE A 116 -9.13 -8.81 4.60
CA PHE A 116 -9.63 -7.43 4.69
C PHE A 116 -9.59 -6.74 3.33
N VAL A 117 -8.45 -6.80 2.64
CA VAL A 117 -8.29 -6.18 1.32
C VAL A 117 -9.27 -6.77 0.30
N GLU A 118 -9.39 -8.09 0.25
CA GLU A 118 -10.31 -8.80 -0.63
C GLU A 118 -11.76 -8.35 -0.42
N VAL A 119 -12.26 -8.44 0.83
CA VAL A 119 -13.66 -8.09 1.14
C VAL A 119 -13.94 -6.63 0.81
N MET A 120 -13.01 -5.71 1.09
CA MET A 120 -13.21 -4.30 0.79
C MET A 120 -13.21 -4.01 -0.71
N ILE A 121 -12.35 -4.67 -1.49
CA ILE A 121 -12.36 -4.55 -2.96
C ILE A 121 -13.68 -5.09 -3.51
N GLU A 122 -14.08 -6.31 -3.15
CA GLU A 122 -15.33 -6.92 -3.63
C GLU A 122 -16.55 -6.05 -3.32
N ARG A 123 -16.59 -5.48 -2.11
CA ARG A 123 -17.68 -4.63 -1.64
C ARG A 123 -17.76 -3.29 -2.39
N TYR A 124 -16.63 -2.70 -2.78
CA TYR A 124 -16.59 -1.31 -3.26
C TYR A 124 -16.07 -1.11 -4.69
N ASP A 125 -15.61 -2.13 -5.40
CA ASP A 125 -14.99 -1.95 -6.74
C ASP A 125 -15.94 -1.36 -7.81
N LYS A 126 -17.25 -1.53 -7.61
CA LYS A 126 -18.29 -0.94 -8.45
C LYS A 126 -18.52 0.55 -8.16
N ASP A 127 -18.13 1.05 -7.00
CA ASP A 127 -18.27 2.46 -6.63
C ASP A 127 -17.26 3.31 -7.44
N PRO A 128 -17.72 4.35 -8.17
CA PRO A 128 -16.86 5.22 -8.96
C PRO A 128 -15.91 6.07 -8.10
N PHE A 129 -16.20 6.29 -6.83
CA PHE A 129 -15.34 7.04 -5.91
C PHE A 129 -14.33 6.15 -5.18
N PHE A 130 -14.53 4.83 -5.11
CA PHE A 130 -13.54 3.94 -4.52
C PHE A 130 -12.23 3.96 -5.31
N ARG A 131 -11.10 4.00 -4.59
CA ARG A 131 -9.74 4.03 -5.16
C ARG A 131 -8.90 2.82 -4.74
N ALA A 132 -8.78 2.56 -3.45
CA ALA A 132 -7.91 1.52 -2.90
C ALA A 132 -8.26 1.18 -1.44
N VAL A 133 -7.61 0.15 -0.90
CA VAL A 133 -7.69 -0.27 0.50
C VAL A 133 -6.29 -0.15 1.11
N ASN A 134 -6.12 0.72 2.08
CA ASN A 134 -4.89 0.77 2.86
C ASN A 134 -4.97 -0.24 4.01
N GLY A 135 -3.87 -0.91 4.30
CA GLY A 135 -3.73 -1.79 5.45
C GLY A 135 -3.35 -1.06 6.74
N PHE A 136 -2.94 0.20 6.68
CA PHE A 136 -2.38 0.89 7.84
C PHE A 136 -3.40 1.72 8.63
N SER A 137 -3.14 1.86 9.93
CA SER A 137 -3.80 2.78 10.86
C SER A 137 -2.82 3.32 11.89
N ARG A 138 -3.23 4.37 12.62
CA ARG A 138 -2.54 4.94 13.79
C ARG A 138 -3.43 4.98 15.03
N GLU A 139 -4.68 4.51 14.94
CA GLU A 139 -5.53 4.39 16.13
C GLU A 139 -5.02 3.25 17.01
N ALA A 140 -5.00 3.44 18.32
CA ALA A 140 -4.62 2.39 19.24
C ALA A 140 -5.47 1.13 19.00
N TYR A 141 -4.83 -0.04 19.08
CA TYR A 141 -5.53 -1.31 18.97
C TYR A 141 -6.67 -1.38 20.00
N SER A 142 -7.85 -1.81 19.53
CA SER A 142 -9.02 -2.05 20.36
C SER A 142 -9.80 -3.23 19.82
N LYS A 143 -10.20 -4.15 20.71
CA LYS A 143 -11.03 -5.31 20.35
C LYS A 143 -12.37 -4.87 19.74
N ASP A 144 -12.96 -3.79 20.25
CA ASP A 144 -14.24 -3.25 19.76
C ASP A 144 -14.11 -2.65 18.36
N ASN A 145 -12.91 -2.18 18.00
CA ASN A 145 -12.62 -1.58 16.70
C ASN A 145 -11.89 -2.55 15.76
N LEU A 146 -11.65 -3.80 16.18
CA LEU A 146 -10.88 -4.77 15.42
C LEU A 146 -11.44 -4.93 14.01
N PHE A 147 -12.74 -5.16 13.88
CA PHE A 147 -13.39 -5.37 12.58
C PHE A 147 -14.02 -4.09 11.98
N LYS A 148 -13.71 -2.91 12.53
CA LYS A 148 -14.24 -1.65 11.99
C LYS A 148 -13.33 -1.06 10.92
N TYR A 149 -13.92 -0.35 9.98
CA TYR A 149 -13.21 0.46 8.98
C TYR A 149 -13.98 1.73 8.61
N GLY A 150 -13.27 2.68 8.00
CA GLY A 150 -13.83 3.93 7.51
C GLY A 150 -13.50 4.21 6.04
N LYS A 151 -14.12 5.25 5.48
CA LYS A 151 -13.89 5.77 4.13
C LYS A 151 -13.25 7.15 4.22
N PHE A 152 -12.09 7.33 3.61
CA PHE A 152 -11.30 8.55 3.80
C PHE A 152 -10.83 9.15 2.48
N GLN A 153 -10.85 10.48 2.40
CA GLN A 153 -10.12 11.25 1.39
C GLN A 153 -8.66 11.34 1.80
N PHE A 154 -7.91 10.32 1.43
CA PHE A 154 -6.50 10.22 1.79
C PHE A 154 -5.69 9.56 0.67
N GLY A 155 -4.37 9.61 0.79
CA GLY A 155 -3.47 8.93 -0.13
C GLY A 155 -3.46 7.41 0.06
N ILE A 156 -2.69 6.75 -0.80
CA ILE A 156 -2.25 5.38 -0.57
C ILE A 156 -0.87 5.39 0.07
N GLY A 157 -0.42 4.24 0.54
CA GLY A 157 0.94 4.06 1.05
C GLY A 157 1.34 2.60 0.94
N LYS A 158 2.34 2.20 1.72
CA LYS A 158 2.77 0.80 1.79
C LYS A 158 1.67 -0.09 2.39
N GLY A 159 1.53 -1.32 1.89
CA GLY A 159 0.44 -2.21 2.33
C GLY A 159 -0.90 -1.76 1.76
N VAL A 160 -0.99 -1.62 0.44
CA VAL A 160 -2.20 -1.14 -0.26
C VAL A 160 -2.71 -2.16 -1.26
N GLY A 161 -4.03 -2.32 -1.33
CA GLY A 161 -4.66 -3.18 -2.32
C GLY A 161 -5.68 -2.47 -3.19
N PHE A 162 -5.79 -2.93 -4.44
CA PHE A 162 -6.78 -2.45 -5.40
C PHE A 162 -7.00 -3.47 -6.52
N SER A 163 -8.13 -3.31 -7.22
CA SER A 163 -8.52 -4.21 -8.31
C SER A 163 -7.79 -3.92 -9.61
N ARG A 164 -7.82 -4.91 -10.50
CA ARG A 164 -7.45 -4.79 -11.92
C ARG A 164 -8.16 -3.62 -12.59
N LYS A 165 -9.47 -3.49 -12.35
CA LYS A 165 -10.27 -2.40 -12.92
C LYS A 165 -9.70 -1.05 -12.53
N LYS A 166 -9.36 -0.84 -11.25
CA LYS A 166 -8.78 0.43 -10.78
C LYS A 166 -7.38 0.66 -11.33
N TRP A 167 -6.58 -0.39 -11.47
CA TRP A 167 -5.28 -0.28 -12.13
C TRP A 167 -5.40 0.32 -13.54
N PHE A 168 -6.19 -0.30 -14.42
CA PHE A 168 -6.30 0.13 -15.81
C PHE A 168 -7.08 1.43 -16.01
N SER A 169 -8.14 1.67 -15.23
CA SER A 169 -8.98 2.86 -15.40
C SER A 169 -8.42 4.11 -14.70
N PHE A 170 -7.60 3.93 -13.66
CA PHE A 170 -7.16 5.04 -12.81
C PHE A 170 -5.63 5.13 -12.68
N PHE A 171 -4.98 4.08 -12.15
CA PHE A 171 -3.58 4.17 -11.69
C PHE A 171 -2.56 4.12 -12.82
N LYS A 172 -2.66 3.15 -13.75
CA LYS A 172 -1.63 2.85 -14.77
C LYS A 172 -1.21 4.10 -15.56
N ASN A 173 -2.19 4.87 -16.04
CA ASN A 173 -1.94 6.08 -16.85
C ASN A 173 -1.50 7.31 -16.04
N ARG A 174 -1.56 7.24 -14.71
CA ARG A 174 -1.15 8.32 -13.80
C ARG A 174 0.14 7.99 -13.06
N TRP A 175 0.67 6.80 -13.27
CA TRP A 175 1.84 6.34 -12.55
C TRP A 175 3.07 7.17 -12.93
N PRO A 176 3.80 7.74 -11.96
CA PRO A 176 4.81 8.74 -12.25
C PRO A 176 6.17 8.11 -12.58
N MET A 177 6.23 7.42 -13.72
CA MET A 177 7.47 6.87 -14.25
C MET A 177 8.51 7.98 -14.46
N GLY A 178 9.73 7.79 -13.94
CA GLY A 178 10.82 8.75 -14.06
C GLY A 178 10.73 9.98 -13.16
N ASN A 179 9.69 10.11 -12.31
CA ASN A 179 9.54 11.24 -11.39
C ASN A 179 10.47 11.12 -10.17
N THR A 180 10.93 12.26 -9.66
CA THR A 180 11.78 12.37 -8.45
C THR A 180 10.99 12.37 -7.14
N SER A 181 9.66 12.29 -7.20
CA SER A 181 8.75 12.09 -6.06
C SER A 181 8.19 10.67 -6.04
N PHE A 182 7.90 10.14 -4.86
CA PHE A 182 7.26 8.83 -4.70
C PHE A 182 5.86 8.79 -5.32
N TYR A 183 5.48 7.61 -5.81
CA TYR A 183 4.21 7.39 -6.51
C TYR A 183 3.00 7.77 -5.67
N ASP A 184 3.02 7.48 -4.37
CA ASP A 184 1.95 7.77 -3.43
C ASP A 184 1.72 9.28 -3.31
N CYS A 185 2.78 10.08 -3.18
CA CYS A 185 2.74 11.54 -3.15
C CYS A 185 2.13 12.13 -4.44
N VAL A 186 2.55 11.62 -5.61
CA VAL A 186 2.07 12.15 -6.91
C VAL A 186 0.60 11.78 -7.14
N LEU A 187 0.21 10.56 -6.77
CA LEU A 187 -1.15 10.07 -6.96
C LEU A 187 -2.14 10.62 -5.93
N GLU A 188 -1.66 11.06 -4.75
CA GLU A 188 -2.47 11.49 -3.61
C GLU A 188 -3.58 12.48 -4.00
N THR A 189 -3.23 13.49 -4.78
CA THR A 189 -4.17 14.53 -5.25
C THR A 189 -5.34 13.91 -6.02
N ALA A 190 -5.07 12.96 -6.91
CA ALA A 190 -6.11 12.31 -7.71
C ALA A 190 -6.92 11.31 -6.88
N ILE A 191 -6.29 10.62 -5.94
CA ILE A 191 -6.94 9.66 -5.05
C ILE A 191 -7.93 10.37 -4.12
N LYS A 192 -7.57 11.55 -3.59
CA LYS A 192 -8.43 12.38 -2.73
C LYS A 192 -9.71 12.89 -3.40
N MET A 193 -9.83 12.78 -4.73
CA MET A 193 -11.10 13.01 -5.44
C MET A 193 -12.08 11.83 -5.33
N GLY A 194 -11.70 10.76 -4.64
CA GLY A 194 -12.54 9.63 -4.28
C GLY A 194 -12.30 9.27 -2.81
N TYR A 195 -12.30 7.98 -2.49
CA TYR A 195 -11.93 7.50 -1.17
C TYR A 195 -11.07 6.25 -1.20
N VAL A 196 -10.29 6.11 -0.14
CA VAL A 196 -9.66 4.86 0.27
C VAL A 196 -10.42 4.27 1.45
N ILE A 197 -10.37 2.95 1.57
CA ILE A 197 -10.78 2.25 2.79
C ILE A 197 -9.57 2.16 3.72
N MET A 198 -9.77 2.44 5.01
CA MET A 198 -8.75 2.25 6.03
C MET A 198 -9.34 1.55 7.25
N PRO A 199 -8.65 0.55 7.82
CA PRO A 199 -9.10 -0.10 9.04
C PRO A 199 -8.88 0.80 10.26
N TYR A 200 -9.64 0.58 11.35
CA TYR A 200 -9.33 1.26 12.61
C TYR A 200 -8.16 0.59 13.35
N CYS A 201 -8.08 -0.74 13.39
CA CYS A 201 -6.87 -1.45 13.83
C CYS A 201 -5.98 -1.78 12.63
N SER A 202 -4.70 -1.43 12.66
CA SER A 202 -3.80 -1.60 11.52
C SER A 202 -3.63 -3.07 11.13
N ARG A 203 -3.75 -3.36 9.84
CA ARG A 203 -3.51 -4.65 9.19
C ARG A 203 -2.09 -4.79 8.68
N THR A 204 -1.34 -3.71 8.66
CA THR A 204 0.08 -3.71 8.34
C THR A 204 0.88 -2.97 9.40
N CYS A 205 2.12 -3.38 9.63
CA CYS A 205 3.05 -2.65 10.48
C CYS A 205 4.31 -2.32 9.69
N ASP A 206 4.67 -1.03 9.65
CA ASP A 206 5.88 -0.56 9.02
C ASP A 206 7.06 -0.64 10.00
N ILE A 207 8.04 -1.46 9.66
CA ILE A 207 9.29 -1.64 10.43
C ILE A 207 10.51 -1.04 9.72
N GLY A 208 10.27 -0.18 8.73
CA GLY A 208 11.21 0.47 7.83
C GLY A 208 11.93 1.69 8.38
N TRP A 209 12.26 1.69 9.67
CA TRP A 209 13.05 2.72 10.33
C TRP A 209 14.46 2.20 10.68
N GLY A 210 15.41 3.10 10.92
CA GLY A 210 16.80 2.77 11.27
C GLY A 210 17.81 2.97 10.13
N GLY A 211 19.07 2.57 10.35
CA GLY A 211 20.22 3.04 9.56
C GLY A 211 20.26 2.67 8.07
N LYS A 212 19.49 1.66 7.63
CA LYS A 212 19.35 1.29 6.20
C LYS A 212 18.10 1.90 5.54
N ALA A 213 17.28 2.61 6.30
CA ALA A 213 16.09 3.26 5.76
C ALA A 213 16.50 4.54 5.04
N LEU A 214 16.36 4.56 3.71
CA LEU A 214 16.81 5.67 2.88
C LEU A 214 16.04 6.98 3.13
N ASN A 215 14.81 6.91 3.65
CA ASN A 215 13.93 8.08 3.85
C ASN A 215 13.30 8.14 5.25
N SER A 216 13.75 7.29 6.18
CA SER A 216 13.24 7.28 7.55
C SER A 216 14.31 7.79 8.49
N PRO A 217 13.96 8.55 9.54
CA PRO A 217 14.92 8.95 10.55
C PRO A 217 15.52 7.71 11.23
N ASN A 218 16.75 7.87 11.73
CA ASN A 218 17.44 6.83 12.48
C ASN A 218 16.66 6.40 13.74
N ASN A 219 15.82 7.30 14.27
CA ASN A 219 14.97 7.05 15.43
C ASN A 219 13.54 6.74 15.01
N LYS A 220 12.90 5.81 15.73
CA LYS A 220 11.49 5.47 15.55
C LYS A 220 10.62 6.68 15.89
N THR A 221 9.92 7.23 14.90
CA THR A 221 9.01 8.37 15.09
C THR A 221 7.68 7.93 15.68
N ASP A 222 6.89 8.91 16.17
CA ASP A 222 5.52 8.71 16.66
C ASP A 222 4.62 8.00 15.64
N VAL A 223 4.89 8.21 14.33
CA VAL A 223 4.18 7.52 13.24
C VAL A 223 4.34 6.01 13.34
N PHE A 224 5.57 5.53 13.47
CA PHE A 224 5.88 4.10 13.56
C PHE A 224 5.39 3.51 14.87
N VAL A 225 5.54 4.25 15.99
CA VAL A 225 5.04 3.83 17.31
C VAL A 225 3.53 3.64 17.30
N LYS A 226 2.77 4.61 16.77
CA LYS A 226 1.31 4.52 16.68
C LYS A 226 0.85 3.45 15.70
N ASN A 227 1.56 3.27 14.59
CA ASN A 227 1.23 2.22 13.63
C ASN A 227 1.42 0.81 14.24
N GLU A 228 2.53 0.60 14.94
CA GLU A 228 2.79 -0.65 15.66
C GLU A 228 1.76 -0.88 16.78
N ALA A 229 1.43 0.16 17.57
CA ALA A 229 0.42 0.07 18.62
C ALA A 229 -1.01 -0.17 18.10
N SER A 230 -1.24 0.08 16.81
CA SER A 230 -2.49 -0.19 16.10
C SER A 230 -2.57 -1.61 15.54
N TRP A 231 -1.42 -2.26 15.34
CA TRP A 231 -1.30 -3.47 14.54
C TRP A 231 -2.00 -4.67 15.18
N VAL A 232 -2.81 -5.37 14.38
CA VAL A 232 -3.54 -6.58 14.79
C VAL A 232 -2.65 -7.80 14.97
N LYS A 233 -1.36 -7.68 14.59
CA LYS A 233 -0.35 -8.75 14.62
C LYS A 233 -0.66 -9.93 13.70
N ASP A 234 0.24 -10.91 13.69
CA ASP A 234 0.21 -12.11 12.84
C ASP A 234 -0.35 -13.35 13.56
N GLU A 235 -0.75 -13.25 14.83
CA GLU A 235 -1.39 -14.37 15.53
C GLU A 235 -2.83 -14.61 15.07
N GLN A 236 -3.22 -15.88 15.01
CA GLN A 236 -4.56 -16.28 14.59
C GLN A 236 -5.64 -15.78 15.56
N PHE A 237 -6.71 -15.23 15.01
CA PHE A 237 -7.92 -14.86 15.74
C PHE A 237 -9.20 -15.22 14.98
N LYS A 238 -10.33 -15.28 15.72
CA LYS A 238 -11.65 -15.57 15.13
C LYS A 238 -12.08 -14.39 14.25
N LEU A 239 -12.25 -14.66 12.95
CA LEU A 239 -12.71 -13.68 11.98
C LEU A 239 -14.20 -13.34 12.19
N GLN A 240 -14.56 -12.10 11.87
CA GLN A 240 -15.92 -11.58 11.89
C GLN A 240 -16.13 -10.67 10.67
N ASP A 241 -17.38 -10.30 10.43
CA ASP A 241 -17.72 -9.35 9.38
C ASP A 241 -17.15 -7.97 9.66
N TYR A 242 -16.55 -7.37 8.63
CA TYR A 242 -16.07 -6.00 8.71
C TYR A 242 -17.23 -5.00 8.69
N VAL A 243 -17.28 -4.14 9.70
CA VAL A 243 -18.33 -3.15 9.92
C VAL A 243 -17.85 -1.75 9.50
N TYR A 244 -18.62 -1.09 8.64
CA TYR A 244 -18.36 0.31 8.30
C TYR A 244 -18.82 1.19 9.45
N ASP A 245 -17.92 1.99 10.02
CA ASP A 245 -18.23 2.97 11.05
C ASP A 245 -17.87 4.36 10.52
N LYS A 246 -18.89 5.18 10.25
CA LYS A 246 -18.70 6.52 9.66
C LYS A 246 -18.44 7.60 10.71
N ASP A 247 -18.77 7.31 11.97
CA ASP A 247 -18.81 8.28 13.06
C ASP A 247 -17.60 8.13 13.99
N LEU A 248 -16.90 6.98 13.93
CA LEU A 248 -15.68 6.75 14.69
C LEU A 248 -14.53 7.67 14.20
N PRO A 249 -13.94 8.51 15.09
CA PRO A 249 -12.84 9.40 14.73
C PRO A 249 -11.62 8.65 14.19
N PHE A 250 -10.89 9.28 13.26
CA PHE A 250 -9.69 8.71 12.66
C PHE A 250 -8.58 9.77 12.57
N ASN A 251 -7.54 9.57 13.35
CA ASN A 251 -6.44 10.49 13.63
C ASN A 251 -5.14 9.98 12.98
N PHE A 252 -5.14 9.89 11.65
CA PHE A 252 -3.93 9.50 10.93
C PHE A 252 -3.02 10.69 10.60
N ARG A 253 -3.55 11.65 9.84
CA ARG A 253 -2.94 12.94 9.49
C ARG A 253 -4.03 14.01 9.43
N GLU A 254 -3.69 15.27 9.63
CA GLU A 254 -4.66 16.37 9.65
C GLU A 254 -5.51 16.46 8.37
N ASP A 255 -4.93 16.06 7.24
CA ASP A 255 -5.55 16.07 5.91
C ASP A 255 -6.29 14.77 5.55
N CYS A 256 -6.28 13.77 6.43
CA CYS A 256 -7.10 12.57 6.29
C CYS A 256 -8.52 12.88 6.78
N LYS A 257 -9.43 13.14 5.84
CA LYS A 257 -10.83 13.51 6.16
C LYS A 257 -11.79 12.38 5.80
N PRO A 258 -12.88 12.16 6.58
CA PRO A 258 -13.95 11.26 6.18
C PRO A 258 -14.51 11.63 4.81
N PHE A 259 -14.73 10.64 3.95
CA PHE A 259 -15.24 10.87 2.61
C PHE A 259 -16.72 11.29 2.66
N ARG A 260 -17.04 12.36 1.91
CA ARG A 260 -18.40 12.81 1.66
C ARG A 260 -18.56 13.01 0.16
N TRP A 261 -19.60 12.50 -0.47
CA TRP A 261 -19.73 12.56 -1.93
C TRP A 261 -19.66 14.00 -2.48
N TYR A 262 -20.16 14.99 -1.74
CA TYR A 262 -20.12 16.40 -2.13
C TYR A 262 -18.75 17.06 -1.94
N SER A 263 -17.81 16.44 -1.19
CA SER A 263 -16.47 17.00 -1.05
C SER A 263 -15.68 16.95 -2.35
N VAL A 264 -16.07 16.08 -3.30
CA VAL A 264 -15.52 16.08 -4.66
C VAL A 264 -15.87 17.38 -5.38
N LEU A 265 -17.12 17.85 -5.27
CA LEU A 265 -17.54 19.12 -5.86
C LEU A 265 -16.79 20.29 -5.21
N LEU A 266 -16.69 20.29 -3.87
CA LEU A 266 -15.92 21.31 -3.14
C LEU A 266 -14.45 21.33 -3.55
N TYR A 267 -13.84 20.16 -3.73
CA TYR A 267 -12.45 20.03 -4.17
C TYR A 267 -12.24 20.59 -5.58
N VAL A 268 -13.15 20.27 -6.51
CA VAL A 268 -13.13 20.80 -7.87
C VAL A 268 -13.28 22.33 -7.85
N LEU A 269 -14.24 22.86 -7.11
CA LEU A 269 -14.45 24.31 -6.95
C LEU A 269 -13.22 25.00 -6.35
N PHE A 270 -12.60 24.41 -5.33
CA PHE A 270 -11.38 24.94 -4.71
C PHE A 270 -10.21 24.99 -5.70
N ARG A 271 -10.05 23.95 -6.52
CA ARG A 271 -9.00 23.91 -7.57
C ARG A 271 -9.25 24.97 -8.64
N PHE A 272 -10.50 25.16 -9.08
CA PHE A 272 -10.86 26.25 -9.99
C PHE A 272 -10.51 27.61 -9.38
N LYS A 273 -10.93 27.86 -8.13
CA LYS A 273 -10.62 29.12 -7.42
C LYS A 273 -9.12 29.38 -7.33
N ARG A 274 -8.29 28.39 -6.97
CA ARG A 274 -6.81 28.54 -6.93
C ARG A 274 -6.23 28.87 -8.31
N LYS A 275 -6.71 28.23 -9.37
CA LYS A 275 -6.24 28.51 -10.74
C LYS A 275 -6.57 29.97 -11.14
N PHE A 276 -7.77 30.44 -10.84
CA PHE A 276 -8.17 31.83 -11.11
C PHE A 276 -7.41 32.86 -10.26
N LEU A 277 -7.16 32.57 -8.98
CA LEU A 277 -6.42 33.47 -8.11
C LEU A 277 -4.92 33.56 -8.48
N HIS A 278 -4.30 32.45 -8.92
CA HIS A 278 -2.92 32.51 -9.41
C HIS A 278 -2.76 33.23 -10.75
N ILE A 279 -3.80 33.28 -11.59
CA ILE A 279 -3.78 34.08 -12.82
C ILE A 279 -3.73 35.58 -12.50
N LYS A 280 -4.37 36.03 -11.42
CA LYS A 280 -4.35 37.46 -11.04
C LYS A 280 -2.98 37.96 -10.54
N ASN A 281 -2.14 37.10 -9.97
CA ASN A 281 -0.81 37.49 -9.48
C ASN A 281 0.30 37.44 -10.55
N LYS A 282 -0.02 37.17 -11.82
CA LYS A 282 0.92 37.22 -12.94
C LYS A 282 0.77 38.46 -13.84
N PHE A 283 -0.20 39.33 -13.55
CA PHE A 283 -0.51 40.54 -14.32
C PHE A 283 -0.44 41.83 -13.48
N LEU A 284 0.26 41.78 -12.35
CA LEU A 284 0.71 42.92 -11.56
C LEU A 284 2.24 42.87 -11.50
#